data_AF-A0A7S3W0X3-F1
#
_entry.id   AF-A0A7S3W0X3-F1
#
_cell.length_a   1.000
_cell.length_b   1.000
_cell.length_c   1.000
_cell.angle_alpha   90.00
_cell.angle_beta   90.00
_cell.angle_gamma   90.00
#
_symmetry.space_group_name_H-M   'P 1'
#
loop_
_entity.id
_entity.type
_entity.pdbx_description
1 polymer ?
#
loop_
_entity_poly.entity_id
_entity_poly.type
_entity_poly.pdbx_seq_one_letter_code
_entity_poly.pdbx_strand_id
1 'polypeptide(L)'
;EWPPWFPLTLHSMAGPNLDTTNFFLIGNMQLPTPHPPNVRAIQLTWEAFQERIRQRLGVQDVAGVRYVCANCTYYMSDGATREQRAAEDGARKRGTLIHHEWKPNDMKPFAAFLFPELVSGHRWWAWSDVDVLFGPLLPALSRAAPAVSVVCPLAPNPWGVASWGPFTAFRVSHNTSELFRFSTRWRAVLADPKPMQFDEW
;
A
#
# COMPACT_ATOMS: atom_id res chain seq x y z
N GLU A 1 -17.43 3.12 0.70
CA GLU A 1 -17.50 3.70 2.06
C GLU A 1 -16.24 3.30 2.81
N TRP A 2 -15.82 4.08 3.82
CA TRP A 2 -14.71 3.66 4.66
C TRP A 2 -15.09 2.44 5.49
N PRO A 3 -14.13 1.56 5.79
CA PRO A 3 -14.42 0.42 6.61
C PRO A 3 -14.74 0.81 8.07
N PRO A 4 -15.49 -0.01 8.82
CA PRO A 4 -15.93 0.32 10.18
C PRO A 4 -14.81 0.56 11.19
N TRP A 5 -13.60 0.04 10.95
CA TRP A 5 -12.42 0.28 11.80
C TRP A 5 -11.68 1.58 11.48
N PHE A 6 -11.96 2.22 10.34
CA PHE A 6 -11.23 3.42 9.89
C PHE A 6 -11.24 4.59 10.88
N PRO A 7 -12.32 4.85 11.67
CA PRO A 7 -12.26 5.87 12.72
C PRO A 7 -11.16 5.62 13.76
N LEU A 8 -10.84 4.36 14.09
CA LEU A 8 -9.74 4.02 14.99
C LEU A 8 -8.38 4.29 14.33
N THR A 9 -8.24 3.94 13.05
CA THR A 9 -7.06 4.30 12.25
C THR A 9 -6.83 5.81 12.27
N LEU A 10 -7.86 6.62 11.94
CA LEU A 10 -7.80 8.07 11.96
C LEU A 10 -7.40 8.62 13.34
N HIS A 11 -7.94 8.05 14.41
CA HIS A 11 -7.57 8.44 15.77
C HIS A 11 -6.07 8.21 16.04
N SER A 12 -5.51 7.09 15.58
CA SER A 12 -4.08 6.78 15.74
C SER A 12 -3.14 7.63 14.87
N MET A 13 -3.65 8.15 13.74
CA MET A 13 -2.92 9.11 12.89
C MET A 13 -2.78 10.49 13.56
N ALA A 14 -3.63 10.82 14.54
CA ALA A 14 -3.52 12.01 15.37
C ALA A 14 -2.58 11.76 16.56
N GLY A 15 -3.00 12.13 17.77
CA GLY A 15 -2.31 11.84 19.02
C GLY A 15 -0.81 12.18 18.96
N PRO A 16 0.10 11.23 19.21
CA PRO A 16 1.54 11.47 19.22
C PRO A 16 2.13 11.81 17.84
N ASN A 17 1.36 11.64 16.76
CA ASN A 17 1.80 11.85 15.39
C ASN A 17 1.35 13.22 14.83
N LEU A 18 0.49 13.96 15.54
CA LEU A 18 -0.17 15.18 15.04
C LEU A 18 0.81 16.21 14.49
N ASP A 19 1.90 16.48 15.21
CA ASP A 19 2.86 17.53 14.85
C ASP A 19 4.11 16.98 14.14
N THR A 20 4.22 15.66 13.98
CA THR A 20 5.45 15.00 13.52
C THR A 20 5.29 14.24 12.21
N THR A 21 4.05 13.89 11.83
CA THR A 21 3.78 13.02 10.69
C THR A 21 2.61 13.55 9.88
N ASN A 22 2.81 13.69 8.57
CA ASN A 22 1.73 13.94 7.61
C ASN A 22 1.25 12.60 7.05
N PHE A 23 -0.07 12.35 7.10
CA PHE A 23 -0.71 11.18 6.49
C PHE A 23 -1.44 11.58 5.23
N PHE A 24 -1.20 10.85 4.14
CA PHE A 24 -1.84 11.09 2.85
C PHE A 24 -2.63 9.84 2.44
N LEU A 25 -3.95 9.98 2.29
CA LEU A 25 -4.81 8.95 1.73
C LEU A 25 -5.03 9.24 0.25
N ILE A 26 -4.45 8.42 -0.63
CA ILE A 26 -4.52 8.60 -2.08
C ILE A 26 -5.63 7.71 -2.62
N GLY A 27 -6.62 8.31 -3.25
CA GLY A 27 -7.76 7.59 -3.83
C GLY A 27 -8.93 8.52 -4.11
N ASN A 28 -10.08 7.93 -4.46
CA ASN A 28 -11.29 8.67 -4.81
C ASN A 28 -12.32 8.74 -3.67
N MET A 29 -11.97 8.29 -2.46
CA MET A 29 -12.85 8.33 -1.30
C MET A 29 -12.69 9.64 -0.55
N GLN A 30 -13.80 10.30 -0.22
CA GLN A 30 -13.80 11.48 0.64
C GLN A 30 -13.48 11.11 2.08
N LEU A 31 -12.67 11.91 2.78
CA LEU A 31 -12.41 11.67 4.20
C LEU A 31 -13.68 11.87 5.03
N PRO A 32 -13.85 11.09 6.12
CA PRO A 32 -14.85 11.41 7.13
C PRO A 32 -14.58 12.79 7.73
N THR A 33 -15.66 13.46 8.12
CA THR A 33 -15.60 14.74 8.82
C THR A 33 -16.18 14.57 10.22
N PRO A 34 -15.49 14.99 11.30
CA PRO A 34 -14.14 15.58 11.30
C PRO A 34 -13.02 14.56 11.09
N HIS A 35 -11.84 15.02 10.65
CA HIS A 35 -10.59 14.25 10.63
C HIS A 35 -9.41 15.09 11.16
N PRO A 36 -8.31 14.47 11.60
CA PRO A 36 -7.15 15.20 12.13
C PRO A 36 -6.49 16.11 11.07
N PRO A 37 -5.95 17.28 11.45
CA PRO A 37 -5.40 18.26 10.50
C PRO A 37 -4.12 17.79 9.78
N ASN A 38 -3.42 16.79 10.33
CA ASN A 38 -2.26 16.16 9.71
C ASN A 38 -2.63 15.02 8.74
N VAL A 39 -3.92 14.72 8.58
CA VAL A 39 -4.45 13.73 7.63
C VAL A 39 -5.04 14.47 6.44
N ARG A 40 -4.59 14.14 5.22
CA ARG A 40 -5.04 14.76 3.98
C ARG A 40 -5.43 13.70 2.95
N ALA A 41 -6.51 13.93 2.22
CA ALA A 41 -6.82 13.10 1.06
C ALA A 41 -6.26 13.72 -0.20
N ILE A 42 -5.58 12.91 -0.99
CA ILE A 42 -5.22 13.21 -2.36
C ILE A 42 -6.30 12.59 -3.24
N GLN A 43 -7.32 13.40 -3.55
CA GLN A 43 -8.45 12.98 -4.37
C GLN A 43 -7.99 12.71 -5.79
N LEU A 44 -8.02 11.44 -6.18
CA LEU A 44 -7.46 10.97 -7.42
C LEU A 44 -8.23 9.75 -7.92
N THR A 45 -8.72 9.82 -9.16
CA THR A 45 -9.31 8.65 -9.81
C THR A 45 -8.20 7.71 -10.27
N TRP A 46 -8.56 6.46 -10.59
CA TRP A 46 -7.59 5.51 -11.12
C TRP A 46 -6.98 6.00 -12.45
N GLU A 47 -7.79 6.58 -13.33
CA GLU A 47 -7.36 7.09 -14.63
C GLU A 47 -6.33 8.22 -14.46
N ALA A 48 -6.57 9.12 -13.50
CA ALA A 48 -5.63 10.19 -13.18
C ALA A 48 -4.33 9.66 -12.55
N PHE A 49 -4.41 8.59 -11.75
CA PHE A 49 -3.23 7.91 -11.23
C PHE A 49 -2.40 7.23 -12.33
N GLN A 50 -3.07 6.54 -13.27
CA GLN A 50 -2.43 5.97 -14.45
C GLN A 50 -1.73 7.05 -15.27
N GLU A 51 -2.41 8.19 -15.50
CA GLU A 51 -1.82 9.29 -16.25
C GLU A 51 -0.57 9.87 -15.57
N ARG A 52 -0.60 9.99 -14.24
CA ARG A 52 0.59 10.37 -13.47
C ARG A 52 1.73 9.37 -13.64
N ILE A 53 1.45 8.07 -13.69
CA ILE A 53 2.45 7.04 -14.02
C ILE A 53 3.02 7.27 -15.42
N ARG A 54 2.17 7.50 -16.44
CA ARG A 54 2.64 7.72 -17.81
C ARG A 54 3.59 8.92 -17.89
N GLN A 55 3.21 10.04 -17.29
CA GLN A 55 3.99 11.28 -17.31
C GLN A 55 5.32 11.15 -16.57
N ARG A 56 5.32 10.48 -15.41
CA ARG A 56 6.51 10.41 -14.55
C ARG A 56 7.47 9.29 -14.93
N LEU A 57 6.95 8.15 -15.38
CA LEU A 57 7.74 6.94 -15.65
C LEU A 57 7.92 6.65 -17.14
N GLY A 58 7.23 7.36 -18.03
CA GLY A 58 7.30 7.14 -19.48
C GLY A 58 6.74 5.79 -19.92
N VAL A 59 5.82 5.21 -19.13
CA VAL A 59 5.17 3.92 -19.41
C VAL A 59 3.81 4.18 -20.04
N GLN A 60 3.51 3.56 -21.18
CA GLN A 60 2.22 3.74 -21.86
C GLN A 60 1.16 2.76 -21.32
N ASP A 61 1.56 1.50 -21.18
CA ASP A 61 0.70 0.40 -20.74
C ASP A 61 0.66 0.32 -19.21
N VAL A 62 -0.35 0.96 -18.62
CA VAL A 62 -0.67 0.82 -17.20
C VAL A 62 -2.01 0.10 -17.10
N ALA A 63 -2.02 -1.06 -16.47
CA ALA A 63 -3.21 -1.88 -16.36
C ALA A 63 -4.31 -1.18 -15.54
N GLY A 64 -5.56 -1.53 -15.82
CA GLY A 64 -6.72 -1.14 -15.02
C GLY A 64 -6.78 -1.87 -13.68
N VAL A 65 -7.65 -1.40 -12.77
CA VAL A 65 -7.95 -2.08 -11.49
C VAL A 65 -8.83 -3.33 -11.66
N ARG A 66 -9.49 -3.50 -12.81
CA ARG A 66 -10.45 -4.59 -13.02
C ARG A 66 -9.77 -5.80 -13.64
N TYR A 67 -9.68 -6.85 -12.84
CA TYR A 67 -9.49 -8.21 -13.33
C TYR A 67 -10.85 -8.89 -13.47
N VAL A 68 -11.22 -9.33 -14.67
CA VAL A 68 -12.41 -10.18 -14.88
C VAL A 68 -11.91 -11.62 -14.98
N CYS A 69 -12.06 -12.41 -13.92
CA CYS A 69 -11.86 -13.85 -14.04
C CYS A 69 -13.16 -14.54 -14.42
N ALA A 70 -13.11 -15.33 -15.49
CA ALA A 70 -14.28 -16.06 -15.98
C ALA A 70 -14.77 -17.18 -15.03
N ASN A 71 -13.88 -17.78 -14.20
CA ASN A 71 -14.17 -19.02 -13.46
C ASN A 71 -13.67 -19.03 -12.00
N CYS A 72 -13.45 -17.86 -11.41
CA CYS A 72 -12.86 -17.79 -10.07
C CYS A 72 -13.92 -17.75 -8.97
N THR A 73 -13.61 -18.39 -7.85
CA THR A 73 -14.41 -18.30 -6.62
C THR A 73 -13.82 -17.18 -5.77
N TYR A 74 -14.68 -16.23 -5.37
CA TYR A 74 -14.30 -15.09 -4.53
C TYR A 74 -14.12 -15.51 -3.07
N TYR A 75 -13.18 -14.86 -2.40
CA TYR A 75 -12.97 -15.02 -0.95
C TYR A 75 -13.94 -14.13 -0.18
N MET A 76 -14.69 -14.69 0.76
CA MET A 76 -15.52 -13.88 1.69
C MET A 76 -14.98 -14.06 3.11
N SER A 77 -14.34 -13.01 3.66
CA SER A 77 -13.92 -13.02 5.07
C SER A 77 -15.11 -13.00 6.02
N ASP A 78 -14.91 -13.59 7.20
CA ASP A 78 -15.73 -13.56 8.42
C ASP A 78 -17.25 -13.57 8.20
N GLY A 79 -17.76 -14.76 7.85
CA GLY A 79 -19.19 -15.02 7.64
C GLY A 79 -19.50 -16.18 6.70
N ALA A 80 -18.47 -16.76 6.06
CA ALA A 80 -18.63 -17.81 5.06
C ALA A 80 -19.35 -19.06 5.61
N THR A 81 -20.36 -19.55 4.89
CA THR A 81 -20.98 -20.83 5.15
C THR A 81 -19.98 -21.97 4.94
N ARG A 82 -20.30 -23.17 5.45
CA ARG A 82 -19.47 -24.37 5.26
C ARG A 82 -19.28 -24.70 3.77
N GLU A 83 -20.30 -24.47 2.94
CA GLU A 83 -20.23 -24.68 1.49
C GLU A 83 -19.33 -23.66 0.81
N GLN A 84 -19.37 -22.39 1.24
CA GLN A 84 -18.47 -21.35 0.72
C GLN A 84 -17.00 -21.69 1.01
N ARG A 85 -16.68 -22.15 2.24
CA ARG A 85 -15.32 -22.58 2.59
C ARG A 85 -14.85 -23.82 1.81
N ALA A 86 -15.74 -24.77 1.57
CA ALA A 86 -15.41 -25.95 0.78
C ALA A 86 -15.18 -25.60 -0.71
N ALA A 87 -15.94 -24.64 -1.24
CA ALA A 87 -15.75 -24.11 -2.59
C ALA A 87 -14.41 -23.34 -2.70
N GLU A 88 -14.06 -22.53 -1.69
CA GLU A 88 -12.78 -21.84 -1.57
C GLU A 88 -11.60 -22.83 -1.53
N ASP A 89 -11.65 -23.86 -0.68
CA ASP A 89 -10.61 -24.91 -0.61
C ASP A 89 -10.46 -25.64 -1.96
N GLY A 90 -11.58 -25.92 -2.61
CA GLY A 90 -11.59 -26.49 -3.96
C GLY A 90 -10.94 -25.57 -4.99
N ALA A 91 -11.28 -24.28 -4.96
CA ALA A 91 -10.69 -23.27 -5.85
C ALA A 91 -9.20 -23.07 -5.57
N ARG A 92 -8.77 -23.10 -4.31
CA ARG A 92 -7.36 -23.02 -3.89
C ARG A 92 -6.56 -24.18 -4.46
N LYS A 93 -7.05 -25.42 -4.33
CA LYS A 93 -6.42 -26.63 -4.89
C LYS A 93 -6.31 -26.59 -6.41
N ARG A 94 -7.26 -25.94 -7.09
CA ARG A 94 -7.26 -25.79 -8.56
C ARG A 94 -6.49 -24.55 -9.06
N GLY A 95 -6.00 -23.71 -8.16
CA GLY A 95 -5.37 -22.43 -8.54
C GLY A 95 -6.36 -21.42 -9.15
N THR A 96 -7.65 -21.56 -8.88
CA THR A 96 -8.73 -20.68 -9.37
C THR A 96 -9.28 -19.76 -8.27
N LEU A 97 -8.63 -19.71 -7.11
CA LEU A 97 -8.96 -18.79 -6.03
C LEU A 97 -8.30 -17.43 -6.30
N ILE A 98 -9.08 -16.35 -6.27
CA ILE A 98 -8.55 -15.00 -6.33
C ILE A 98 -8.45 -14.44 -4.92
N HIS A 99 -7.25 -14.01 -4.53
CA HIS A 99 -7.08 -13.00 -3.50
C HIS A 99 -7.46 -11.65 -4.12
N HIS A 100 -8.45 -10.95 -3.54
CA HIS A 100 -9.00 -9.70 -4.07
C HIS A 100 -7.89 -8.73 -4.55
N GLU A 101 -7.88 -8.39 -5.84
CA GLU A 101 -8.48 -7.19 -6.47
C GLU A 101 -7.82 -5.84 -6.17
N TRP A 102 -6.73 -5.79 -5.40
CA TRP A 102 -6.11 -4.51 -5.07
C TRP A 102 -4.82 -4.28 -5.83
N LYS A 103 -4.95 -4.12 -7.15
CA LYS A 103 -3.87 -3.59 -7.99
C LYS A 103 -3.18 -2.33 -7.42
N PRO A 104 -3.88 -1.43 -6.70
CA PRO A 104 -3.23 -0.29 -6.06
C PRO A 104 -2.14 -0.66 -5.03
N ASN A 105 -2.14 -1.86 -4.43
CA ASN A 105 -1.09 -2.27 -3.50
C ASN A 105 0.26 -2.42 -4.18
N ASP A 106 0.28 -2.98 -5.40
CA ASP A 106 1.48 -3.01 -6.25
C ASP A 106 2.02 -1.60 -6.56
N MET A 107 1.21 -0.55 -6.36
CA MET A 107 1.59 0.82 -6.65
C MET A 107 2.32 1.50 -5.48
N LYS A 108 2.25 0.95 -4.25
CA LYS A 108 2.92 1.51 -3.06
C LYS A 108 4.42 1.76 -3.27
N PRO A 109 5.20 0.85 -3.90
CA PRO A 109 6.64 1.06 -4.13
C PRO A 109 6.97 2.23 -5.06
N PHE A 110 5.99 2.74 -5.82
CA PHE A 110 6.16 3.86 -6.73
C PHE A 110 5.78 5.21 -6.09
N ALA A 111 5.13 5.22 -4.92
CA ALA A 111 4.47 6.40 -4.38
C ALA A 111 5.40 7.60 -4.20
N ALA A 112 6.59 7.42 -3.60
CA ALA A 112 7.53 8.53 -3.42
C ALA A 112 8.02 9.15 -4.73
N PHE A 113 8.17 8.35 -5.79
CA PHE A 113 8.55 8.86 -7.10
C PHE A 113 7.39 9.54 -7.83
N LEU A 114 6.17 9.04 -7.67
CA LEU A 114 4.98 9.59 -8.30
C LEU A 114 4.53 10.92 -7.65
N PHE A 115 4.78 11.08 -6.34
CA PHE A 115 4.36 12.23 -5.54
C PHE A 115 5.54 12.85 -4.76
N PRO A 116 6.63 13.30 -5.41
CA PRO A 116 7.78 13.85 -4.71
C PRO A 116 7.46 15.13 -3.94
N GLU A 117 6.40 15.85 -4.32
CA GLU A 117 5.89 17.00 -3.57
C GLU A 117 5.43 16.63 -2.15
N LEU A 118 5.01 15.37 -1.91
CA LEU A 118 4.61 14.88 -0.60
C LEU A 118 5.78 14.37 0.23
N VAL A 119 6.94 14.16 -0.40
CA VAL A 119 8.16 13.62 0.23
C VAL A 119 9.20 14.71 0.51
N SER A 120 9.20 15.76 -0.31
CA SER A 120 10.16 16.87 -0.22
C SER A 120 10.19 17.49 1.17
N GLY A 121 11.39 17.68 1.72
CA GLY A 121 11.60 18.26 3.05
C GLY A 121 11.41 17.28 4.23
N HIS A 122 11.05 16.02 3.96
CA HIS A 122 10.91 14.99 5.01
C HIS A 122 12.16 14.10 5.11
N ARG A 123 12.41 13.60 6.33
CA ARG A 123 13.52 12.66 6.62
C ARG A 123 13.18 11.23 6.21
N TRP A 124 11.91 10.88 6.34
CA TRP A 124 11.36 9.56 6.09
C TRP A 124 10.12 9.70 5.22
N TRP A 125 9.89 8.71 4.36
CA TRP A 125 8.59 8.46 3.76
C TRP A 125 8.19 7.02 4.06
N ALA A 126 6.90 6.72 4.03
CA ALA A 126 6.41 5.38 4.31
C ALA A 126 5.13 5.12 3.52
N TRP A 127 4.82 3.85 3.34
CA TRP A 127 3.46 3.42 3.02
C TRP A 127 2.94 2.53 4.12
N SER A 128 1.62 2.44 4.18
CA SER A 128 0.90 1.62 5.14
C SER A 128 -0.41 1.13 4.56
N ASP A 129 -0.87 0.00 5.03
CA ASP A 129 -2.26 -0.40 4.92
C ASP A 129 -3.13 0.48 5.81
N VAL A 130 -4.39 0.66 5.42
CA VAL A 130 -5.34 1.56 6.10
C VAL A 130 -6.00 0.93 7.34
N ASP A 131 -5.78 -0.36 7.55
CA ASP A 131 -6.21 -1.15 8.70
C ASP A 131 -5.17 -1.22 9.83
N VAL A 132 -4.10 -0.41 9.74
CA VAL A 132 -3.04 -0.29 10.76
C VAL A 132 -3.38 0.76 11.81
N LEU A 133 -3.04 0.47 13.07
CA LEU A 133 -3.02 1.44 14.16
C LEU A 133 -1.59 1.93 14.41
N PHE A 134 -1.41 3.25 14.48
CA PHE A 134 -0.10 3.87 14.65
C PHE A 134 0.18 4.27 16.10
N GLY A 135 1.30 3.80 16.63
CA GLY A 135 1.94 4.42 17.79
C GLY A 135 2.73 5.69 17.42
N PRO A 136 3.60 6.21 18.30
CA PRO A 136 4.50 7.32 17.98
C PRO A 136 5.53 6.94 16.90
N LEU A 137 5.29 7.35 15.65
CA LEU A 137 6.10 6.93 14.50
C LEU A 137 7.49 7.53 14.49
N LEU A 138 7.61 8.85 14.60
CA LEU A 138 8.92 9.51 14.51
C LEU A 138 9.91 9.06 15.61
N PRO A 139 9.50 8.91 16.88
CA PRO A 139 10.36 8.31 17.91
C PRO A 139 10.79 6.88 17.57
N ALA A 140 9.88 6.05 17.03
CA ALA A 140 10.21 4.68 16.63
C ALA A 140 11.23 4.65 15.48
N LEU A 141 11.00 5.44 14.42
CA LEU A 141 11.91 5.54 13.27
C LEU A 141 13.26 6.16 13.64
N SER A 142 13.30 7.05 14.64
CA SER A 142 14.54 7.69 15.09
C SER A 142 15.49 6.73 15.82
N ARG A 143 15.01 5.55 16.23
CA ARG A 143 15.87 4.49 16.79
C ARG A 143 16.68 3.76 15.73
N ALA A 144 16.30 3.86 14.45
CA ALA A 144 17.05 3.26 13.37
C ALA A 144 18.41 3.94 13.19
N ALA A 145 19.48 3.14 13.09
CA ALA A 145 20.83 3.66 12.91
C ALA A 145 20.94 4.55 11.65
N PRO A 146 21.87 5.52 11.60
CA PRO A 146 22.01 6.43 10.45
C PRO A 146 22.16 5.71 9.10
N ALA A 147 22.87 4.58 9.08
CA ALA A 147 23.08 3.77 7.87
C ALA A 147 21.84 2.97 7.42
N VAL A 148 20.80 2.87 8.25
CA VAL A 148 19.58 2.13 7.90
C VAL A 148 18.75 2.93 6.90
N SER A 149 18.46 2.31 5.75
CA SER A 149 17.64 2.88 4.67
C SER A 149 16.16 2.52 4.77
N VAL A 150 15.83 1.38 5.40
CA VAL A 150 14.46 0.82 5.42
C VAL A 150 14.15 0.30 6.83
N VAL A 151 12.94 0.56 7.31
CA VAL A 151 12.39 0.02 8.56
C VAL A 151 11.07 -0.67 8.24
N CYS A 152 10.99 -1.97 8.55
CA CYS A 152 9.80 -2.80 8.41
C CYS A 152 9.56 -3.54 9.75
N PRO A 153 8.34 -3.54 10.30
CA PRO A 153 8.06 -4.12 11.62
C PRO A 153 8.10 -5.66 11.63
N LEU A 154 8.16 -6.32 10.48
CA LEU A 154 8.01 -7.78 10.36
C LEU A 154 9.24 -8.46 9.76
N ALA A 155 10.47 -8.06 10.12
CA ALA A 155 11.70 -8.74 9.67
C ALA A 155 12.40 -9.52 10.82
N PRO A 156 12.69 -10.84 10.64
CA PRO A 156 12.16 -11.71 9.59
C PRO A 156 10.65 -11.95 9.82
N ASN A 157 9.87 -12.04 8.74
CA ASN A 157 8.46 -12.38 8.90
C ASN A 157 8.39 -13.82 9.45
N PRO A 158 7.33 -14.20 10.20
CA PRO A 158 7.23 -15.55 10.76
C PRO A 158 7.20 -16.67 9.70
N TRP A 159 7.09 -16.31 8.42
CA TRP A 159 7.16 -17.22 7.28
C TRP A 159 8.57 -17.35 6.68
N GLY A 160 9.55 -16.56 7.13
CA GLY A 160 10.97 -16.68 6.80
C GLY A 160 11.35 -16.34 5.35
N VAL A 161 10.42 -15.83 4.54
CA VAL A 161 10.64 -15.67 3.08
C VAL A 161 10.62 -14.22 2.59
N ALA A 162 10.14 -13.28 3.40
CA ALA A 162 9.92 -11.93 2.91
C ALA A 162 10.04 -10.85 4.01
N SER A 163 10.44 -9.65 3.60
CA SER A 163 10.59 -8.43 4.39
C SER A 163 9.52 -7.40 4.00
N TRP A 164 8.24 -7.80 4.05
CA TRP A 164 7.10 -6.90 3.92
C TRP A 164 6.31 -6.81 5.20
N GLY A 165 5.54 -5.73 5.32
CA GLY A 165 4.64 -5.56 6.43
C GLY A 165 3.64 -4.45 6.15
N PRO A 166 2.60 -4.36 6.99
CA PRO A 166 1.50 -3.44 6.78
C PRO A 166 1.93 -1.98 6.93
N PHE A 167 3.18 -1.73 7.32
CA PHE A 167 3.85 -0.44 7.31
C PHE A 167 5.30 -0.63 6.90
N THR A 168 5.80 0.13 5.93
CA THR A 168 7.24 0.14 5.60
C THR A 168 7.71 1.57 5.39
N ALA A 169 8.81 1.95 6.07
CA ALA A 169 9.38 3.29 6.03
C ALA A 169 10.78 3.30 5.41
N PHE A 170 11.10 4.38 4.71
CA PHE A 170 12.32 4.56 3.93
C PHE A 170 12.95 5.91 4.21
N ARG A 171 14.28 5.93 4.30
CA ARG A 171 15.02 7.17 4.50
C ARG A 171 15.15 7.92 3.17
N VAL A 172 14.67 9.16 3.13
CA VAL A 172 14.65 9.98 1.89
C VAL A 172 16.07 10.25 1.40
N SER A 173 17.01 10.55 2.30
CA SER A 173 18.40 10.88 1.99
C SER A 173 19.19 9.77 1.30
N HIS A 174 18.66 8.54 1.24
CA HIS A 174 19.31 7.39 0.62
C HIS A 174 18.75 7.08 -0.78
N ASN A 175 18.14 8.07 -1.44
CA ASN A 175 17.55 7.93 -2.78
C ASN A 175 16.54 6.78 -2.90
N THR A 176 15.74 6.58 -1.84
CA THR A 176 14.83 5.44 -1.73
C THR A 176 13.55 5.59 -2.54
N SER A 177 13.32 6.75 -3.17
CA SER A 177 12.16 6.98 -4.04
C SER A 177 12.18 6.13 -5.30
N GLU A 178 13.36 5.65 -5.73
CA GLU A 178 13.52 4.89 -6.98
C GLU A 178 13.87 3.41 -6.77
N LEU A 179 13.69 2.86 -5.56
CA LEU A 179 14.05 1.46 -5.26
C LEU A 179 13.39 0.45 -6.20
N PHE A 180 12.17 0.72 -6.67
CA PHE A 180 11.48 -0.15 -7.64
C PHE A 180 12.30 -0.38 -8.92
N ARG A 181 13.20 0.55 -9.30
CA ARG A 181 14.02 0.43 -10.52
C ARG A 181 15.04 -0.70 -10.45
N PHE A 182 15.40 -1.17 -9.27
CA PHE A 182 16.30 -2.32 -9.11
C PHE A 182 15.65 -3.63 -9.55
N SER A 183 14.32 -3.71 -9.61
CA SER A 183 13.62 -4.87 -10.17
C SER A 183 13.56 -4.77 -11.69
N THR A 184 14.06 -5.77 -12.42
CA THR A 184 13.88 -5.83 -13.88
C THR A 184 12.41 -5.98 -14.30
N ARG A 185 11.51 -6.27 -13.34
CA ARG A 185 10.08 -6.54 -13.59
C ARG A 185 9.16 -5.36 -13.31
N TRP A 186 9.65 -4.21 -12.82
CA TRP A 186 8.76 -3.12 -12.40
C TRP A 186 7.81 -2.61 -13.51
N ARG A 187 8.23 -2.66 -14.79
CA ARG A 187 7.35 -2.32 -15.92
C ARG A 187 6.26 -3.37 -16.14
N ALA A 188 6.61 -4.65 -16.00
CA ALA A 188 5.63 -5.73 -16.08
C ALA A 188 4.60 -5.60 -14.95
N VAL A 189 5.02 -5.18 -13.75
CA VAL A 189 4.11 -4.87 -12.65
C VAL A 189 3.10 -3.79 -13.05
N LEU A 190 3.51 -2.72 -13.72
CA LEU A 190 2.57 -1.67 -14.14
C LEU A 190 1.62 -2.16 -15.25
N ALA A 191 2.10 -3.00 -16.16
CA ALA A 191 1.35 -3.47 -17.32
C ALA A 191 0.43 -4.67 -17.04
N ASP A 192 0.68 -5.44 -15.98
CA ASP A 192 -0.12 -6.62 -15.66
C ASP A 192 -1.40 -6.24 -14.89
N PRO A 193 -2.59 -6.63 -15.36
CA PRO A 193 -3.85 -6.38 -14.65
C PRO A 193 -3.99 -7.18 -13.37
N LYS A 194 -3.16 -8.21 -13.16
CA LYS A 194 -3.17 -9.00 -11.93
C LYS A 194 -2.34 -8.31 -10.84
N PRO A 195 -2.76 -8.40 -9.57
CA PRO A 195 -1.88 -8.11 -8.45
C PRO A 195 -0.63 -9.00 -8.54
N MET A 196 0.54 -8.38 -8.46
CA MET A 196 1.84 -9.06 -8.52
C MET A 196 2.54 -9.10 -7.15
N GLN A 197 1.90 -8.54 -6.11
CA GLN A 197 2.45 -8.42 -4.76
C GLN A 197 3.80 -7.71 -4.78
N PHE A 198 3.94 -6.65 -5.59
CA PHE A 198 5.22 -5.98 -5.76
C PHE A 198 5.66 -5.19 -4.52
N ASP A 199 4.73 -4.91 -3.61
CA ASP A 199 4.98 -4.40 -2.28
C ASP A 199 5.39 -5.49 -1.27
N GLU A 200 5.35 -6.77 -1.66
CA GLU A 200 5.71 -7.93 -0.84
C GLU A 200 7.07 -8.54 -1.28
N TRP A 201 8.20 -7.93 -0.91
CA TRP A 201 9.55 -8.45 -1.17
C TRP A 201 10.18 -9.13 0.05
#